data_AF-A0A7X7F5C3-F1
#
_entry.id   AF-A0A7X7F5C3-F1
#
_cell.length_a   1.000
_cell.length_b   1.000
_cell.length_c   1.000
_cell.angle_alpha   90.00
_cell.angle_beta   90.00
_cell.angle_gamma   90.00
#
_symmetry.space_group_name_H-M   'P 1'
#
loop_
_entity.id
_entity.type
_entity.pdbx_description
1 polymer ?
#
loop_
_entity_poly.entity_id
_entity_poly.type
_entity_poly.pdbx_seq_one_letter_code
_entity_poly.pdbx_strand_id
1 'polypeptide(L)'
;MTHQPTLFDPPAVPDPPHSGPATSQAAAASIRHRAAKIRSIVAAFIAGRGFEGATDCEVSEALDIAADTTRARRVELRDAGDVIDSGRRRPTRSGRAAIVWVTPEHYFRENIAGVARPTRTAATRRPSIDAATCPHSKIIEHPTHDGYLNRECAACGEWLRCRKADQKDTSQ
;
A
#
# COMPACT_ATOMS: atom_id res chain seq x y z
N MET A 1 -33.80 66.03 4.56
CA MET A 1 -33.96 64.87 5.47
C MET A 1 -32.66 64.09 5.42
N THR A 2 -31.76 64.31 6.37
CA THR A 2 -30.43 63.69 6.44
C THR A 2 -30.57 62.35 7.16
N HIS A 3 -30.35 61.25 6.43
CA HIS A 3 -30.37 59.90 6.99
C HIS A 3 -29.08 59.67 7.78
N GLN A 4 -29.19 59.52 9.10
CA GLN A 4 -28.05 59.18 9.96
C GLN A 4 -27.83 57.66 9.89
N PRO A 5 -26.64 57.18 9.49
CA PRO A 5 -26.36 55.74 9.50
C PRO A 5 -26.37 55.23 10.94
N THR A 6 -26.94 54.04 11.13
CA THR A 6 -27.09 53.39 12.43
C THR A 6 -25.95 52.40 12.67
N LEU A 7 -25.70 52.03 13.93
CA LEU A 7 -24.65 51.10 14.35
C LEU A 7 -24.73 49.71 13.67
N PHE A 8 -25.88 49.36 13.09
CA PHE A 8 -26.15 48.09 12.41
C PHE A 8 -25.99 48.15 10.89
N ASP A 9 -25.63 49.31 10.33
CA ASP A 9 -25.24 49.38 8.93
C ASP A 9 -23.89 48.66 8.75
N PRO A 10 -23.80 47.65 7.86
CA PRO A 10 -22.53 46.99 7.60
C PRO A 10 -21.54 48.02 7.06
N PRO A 11 -20.28 48.04 7.53
CA PRO A 11 -19.29 48.94 6.96
C PRO A 11 -19.20 48.66 5.46
N ALA A 12 -19.17 49.70 4.64
CA ALA A 12 -18.86 49.57 3.23
C ALA A 12 -17.41 49.10 3.09
N VAL A 13 -17.21 47.78 3.23
CA VAL A 13 -15.93 47.14 2.95
C VAL A 13 -15.80 47.13 1.43
N PRO A 14 -14.77 47.75 0.84
CA PRO A 14 -14.51 47.55 -0.57
C PRO A 14 -14.30 46.05 -0.80
N ASP A 15 -14.92 45.50 -1.85
CA ASP A 15 -14.65 44.12 -2.27
C ASP A 15 -13.13 43.90 -2.31
N PRO A 16 -12.61 42.85 -1.67
CA PRO A 16 -11.17 42.58 -1.71
C PRO A 16 -10.75 42.50 -3.17
N PRO A 17 -9.63 43.13 -3.58
CA PRO A 17 -9.23 43.16 -4.97
C PRO A 17 -9.08 41.73 -5.50
N HIS A 18 -10.07 41.27 -6.27
CA HIS A 18 -10.03 39.99 -6.93
C HIS A 18 -9.06 40.09 -8.11
N SER A 19 -7.78 39.83 -7.85
CA SER A 19 -6.77 39.59 -8.88
C SER A 19 -7.28 38.46 -9.79
N GLY A 20 -7.47 38.78 -11.08
CA GLY A 20 -8.29 38.03 -12.03
C GLY A 20 -7.99 36.53 -12.23
N PRO A 21 -8.86 35.84 -13.01
CA PRO A 21 -8.77 34.40 -13.25
C PRO A 21 -7.44 33.93 -13.85
N ALA A 22 -6.68 34.81 -14.51
CA ALA A 22 -5.35 34.50 -15.04
C ALA A 22 -4.27 34.34 -13.94
N THR A 23 -4.27 35.21 -12.93
CA THR A 23 -3.32 35.11 -11.79
C THR A 23 -3.63 33.92 -10.89
N SER A 24 -4.91 33.57 -10.73
CA SER A 24 -5.34 32.39 -9.97
C SER A 24 -4.96 31.07 -10.67
N GLN A 25 -5.14 30.99 -12.00
CA GLN A 25 -4.73 29.81 -12.78
C GLN A 25 -3.21 29.65 -12.85
N ALA A 26 -2.46 30.74 -13.05
CA ALA A 26 -1.00 30.71 -13.04
C ALA A 26 -0.44 30.34 -11.66
N ALA A 27 -1.05 30.85 -10.57
CA ALA A 27 -0.72 30.45 -9.20
C ALA A 27 -1.04 28.97 -8.96
N ALA A 28 -2.21 28.49 -9.39
CA ALA A 28 -2.60 27.08 -9.25
C ALA A 28 -1.66 26.13 -10.02
N ALA A 29 -1.26 26.48 -11.23
CA ALA A 29 -0.29 25.72 -12.02
C ALA A 29 1.09 25.71 -11.34
N SER A 30 1.56 26.87 -10.88
CA SER A 30 2.85 27.01 -10.19
C SER A 30 2.89 26.21 -8.89
N ILE A 31 1.80 26.24 -8.12
CA ILE A 31 1.64 25.45 -6.90
C ILE A 31 1.63 23.96 -7.24
N ARG A 32 0.94 23.52 -8.29
CA ARG A 32 0.92 22.11 -8.72
C ARG A 32 2.31 21.59 -9.06
N HIS A 33 3.10 22.35 -9.83
CA HIS A 33 4.47 21.96 -10.16
C HIS A 33 5.38 21.90 -8.92
N ARG A 34 5.27 22.90 -8.05
CA ARG A 34 6.02 22.92 -6.78
C ARG A 34 5.61 21.78 -5.86
N ALA A 35 4.32 21.51 -5.74
CA ALA A 35 3.75 20.41 -4.97
C ALA A 35 4.26 19.05 -5.45
N ALA A 36 4.28 18.82 -6.77
CA ALA A 36 4.81 17.60 -7.37
C ALA A 36 6.32 17.45 -7.08
N LYS A 37 7.09 18.53 -7.20
CA LYS A 37 8.52 18.54 -6.89
C LYS A 37 8.78 18.19 -5.42
N ILE A 38 8.11 18.85 -4.48
CA ILE A 38 8.27 18.59 -3.05
C ILE A 38 7.88 17.14 -2.72
N ARG A 39 6.78 16.65 -3.29
CA ARG A 39 6.35 15.25 -3.12
C ARG A 39 7.44 14.27 -3.58
N SER A 40 8.03 14.50 -4.74
CA SER A 40 9.12 13.66 -5.27
C SER A 40 10.35 13.69 -4.37
N ILE A 41 10.74 14.86 -3.83
CA ILE A 41 11.89 14.98 -2.93
C ILE A 41 11.62 14.24 -1.61
N VAL A 42 10.42 14.39 -1.03
CA VAL A 42 10.02 13.68 0.19
C VAL A 42 10.06 12.16 -0.02
N ALA A 43 9.51 11.67 -1.15
CA ALA A 43 9.55 10.26 -1.48
C ALA A 43 10.99 9.75 -1.63
N ALA A 44 11.85 10.49 -2.33
CA ALA A 44 13.25 10.14 -2.52
C ALA A 44 14.02 10.10 -1.19
N PHE A 45 13.73 11.03 -0.27
CA PHE A 45 14.34 11.02 1.06
C PHE A 45 13.94 9.79 1.86
N ILE A 46 12.65 9.44 1.88
CA ILE A 46 12.15 8.23 2.58
C ILE A 46 12.76 6.97 1.97
N ALA A 47 12.81 6.88 0.64
CA ALA A 47 13.43 5.77 -0.07
C ALA A 47 14.93 5.64 0.26
N GLY A 48 15.66 6.77 0.29
CA GLY A 48 17.08 6.79 0.64
C GLY A 48 17.41 6.31 2.06
N ARG A 49 16.43 6.34 2.98
CA ARG A 49 16.58 5.79 4.34
C ARG A 49 16.36 4.28 4.42
N GLY A 50 15.89 3.64 3.34
CA GLY A 50 15.67 2.20 3.30
C GLY A 50 14.65 1.73 4.34
N PHE A 51 14.93 0.58 4.97
CA PHE A 51 14.03 0.01 5.97
C PHE A 51 13.96 0.83 7.25
N GLU A 52 14.95 1.66 7.60
CA GLU A 52 14.84 2.52 8.79
C GLU A 52 13.70 3.54 8.67
N GLY A 53 13.38 3.94 7.44
CA GLY A 53 12.37 4.93 7.13
C GLY A 53 12.68 6.30 7.71
N ALA A 54 11.67 7.17 7.68
CA ALA A 54 11.74 8.49 8.28
C ALA A 54 10.38 8.90 8.88
N THR A 55 10.43 9.69 9.93
CA THR A 55 9.26 10.40 10.46
C THR A 55 9.03 11.72 9.73
N ASP A 56 7.81 12.24 9.76
CA ASP A 56 7.49 13.55 9.16
C ASP A 56 8.35 14.68 9.74
N CYS A 57 8.74 14.58 11.02
CA CYS A 57 9.64 15.54 11.66
C CYS A 57 11.07 15.47 11.09
N GLU A 58 11.63 14.27 10.94
CA GLU A 58 12.97 14.09 10.36
C GLU A 58 13.02 14.54 8.90
N VAL A 59 11.97 14.28 8.13
CA VAL A 59 11.87 14.77 6.74
C VAL A 59 11.80 16.29 6.70
N SER A 60 10.97 16.90 7.56
CA SER A 60 10.82 18.35 7.67
C SER A 60 12.14 19.03 8.03
N GLU A 61 12.87 18.50 9.01
CA GLU A 61 14.15 19.03 9.47
C GLU A 61 15.27 18.82 8.43
N ALA A 62 15.35 17.65 7.81
CA ALA A 62 16.42 17.34 6.87
C ALA A 62 16.29 18.08 5.53
N LEU A 63 15.06 18.39 5.11
CA LEU A 63 14.78 19.05 3.83
C LEU A 63 14.46 20.54 3.97
N ASP A 64 14.45 21.07 5.20
CA ASP A 64 14.04 22.44 5.53
C ASP A 64 12.66 22.81 4.95
N ILE A 65 11.71 21.86 5.07
CA ILE A 65 10.32 22.03 4.60
C ILE A 65 9.43 22.18 5.83
N ALA A 66 8.47 23.10 5.76
CA ALA A 66 7.46 23.28 6.81
C ALA A 66 6.72 21.97 7.12
N ALA A 67 6.58 21.65 8.41
CA ALA A 67 6.02 20.37 8.88
C ALA A 67 4.62 20.07 8.30
N ASP A 68 3.78 21.09 8.14
CA ASP A 68 2.43 20.92 7.57
C ASP A 68 2.47 20.61 6.07
N THR A 69 3.46 21.17 5.35
CA THR A 69 3.69 20.83 3.94
C THR A 69 4.18 19.39 3.82
N THR A 70 5.12 18.97 4.66
CA THR A 70 5.60 17.58 4.71
C THR A 70 4.46 16.60 4.97
N ARG A 71 3.63 16.87 5.99
CA ARG A 71 2.47 16.03 6.32
C ARG A 71 1.51 15.93 5.13
N ALA A 72 1.19 17.05 4.48
CA ALA A 72 0.30 17.05 3.31
C ALA A 72 0.89 16.25 2.14
N ARG A 73 2.18 16.44 1.81
CA ARG A 73 2.84 15.65 0.75
C ARG A 73 2.89 14.17 1.10
N ARG A 74 3.12 13.85 2.38
CA ARG A 74 3.13 12.49 2.88
C ARG A 74 1.75 11.85 2.81
N VAL A 75 0.65 12.58 3.08
CA VAL A 75 -0.74 12.10 2.88
C VAL A 75 -0.92 11.62 1.47
N GLU A 76 -0.56 12.46 0.50
CA GLU A 76 -0.67 12.14 -0.91
C GLU A 76 0.16 10.91 -1.30
N LEU A 77 1.39 10.77 -0.77
CA LEU A 77 2.23 9.60 -1.02
C LEU A 77 1.64 8.31 -0.43
N ARG A 78 1.04 8.37 0.76
CA ARG A 78 0.36 7.20 1.35
C ARG A 78 -0.86 6.82 0.53
N ASP A 79 -1.66 7.80 0.12
CA ASP A 79 -2.90 7.55 -0.63
C ASP A 79 -2.59 7.02 -2.04
N ALA A 80 -1.44 7.39 -2.61
CA ALA A 80 -0.90 6.81 -3.84
C ALA A 80 -0.27 5.43 -3.65
N GLY A 81 0.01 5.00 -2.40
CA GLY A 81 0.69 3.73 -2.09
C GLY A 81 2.22 3.78 -2.21
N ASP A 82 2.82 4.94 -2.43
CA ASP A 82 4.27 5.11 -2.56
C ASP A 82 5.01 4.97 -1.21
N VAL A 83 4.31 5.20 -0.10
CA VAL A 83 4.81 5.02 1.26
C VAL A 83 3.76 4.34 2.14
N ILE A 84 4.21 3.56 3.11
CA ILE A 84 3.36 2.85 4.06
C ILE A 84 3.83 3.07 5.50
N ASP A 85 2.91 2.89 6.45
CA ASP A 85 3.24 2.86 7.88
C ASP A 85 4.06 1.59 8.16
N SER A 86 5.29 1.75 8.64
CA SER A 86 6.14 0.62 9.02
C SER A 86 5.64 -0.15 10.25
N GLY A 87 4.62 0.37 10.95
CA GLY A 87 4.15 -0.10 12.26
C GLY A 87 5.02 0.38 13.43
N ARG A 88 6.18 0.99 13.14
CA ARG A 88 7.09 1.52 14.17
C ARG A 88 6.77 2.97 14.49
N ARG A 89 7.15 3.37 15.70
CA ARG A 89 7.07 4.74 16.17
C ARG A 89 8.44 5.19 16.68
N ARG A 90 8.83 6.42 16.37
CA ARG A 90 10.09 7.02 16.84
C ARG A 90 9.78 8.32 17.59
N PRO A 91 10.39 8.58 18.76
CA PRO A 91 10.19 9.83 19.48
C PRO A 91 10.75 11.00 18.66
N THR A 92 9.95 12.04 18.52
CA THR A 92 10.38 13.33 17.96
C THR A 92 11.13 14.15 19.00
N ARG A 93 11.75 15.27 18.61
CA ARG A 93 12.42 16.20 19.56
C ARG A 93 11.50 16.68 20.71
N SER A 94 10.19 16.71 20.47
CA SER A 94 9.19 17.05 21.49
C SER A 94 8.83 15.90 22.44
N GLY A 95 9.48 14.73 22.29
CA GLY A 95 9.19 13.50 23.04
C GLY A 95 7.96 12.73 22.53
N ARG A 96 7.19 13.28 21.59
CA ARG A 96 6.00 12.62 21.03
C ARG A 96 6.38 11.52 20.06
N ALA A 97 5.71 10.38 20.15
CA ALA A 97 5.85 9.26 19.21
C ALA A 97 5.29 9.63 17.84
N ALA A 98 6.12 9.57 16.79
CA ALA A 98 5.72 9.78 15.40
C ALA A 98 5.82 8.50 14.59
N ILE A 99 4.96 8.39 13.57
CA ILE A 99 4.94 7.26 12.63
C ILE A 99 6.22 7.28 11.79
N VAL A 100 6.83 6.11 11.65
CA VAL A 100 7.96 5.91 10.73
C VAL A 100 7.42 5.41 9.40
N TRP A 101 7.64 6.18 8.35
CA TRP A 101 7.20 5.88 6.98
C TRP A 101 8.33 5.21 6.20
N VAL A 102 7.97 4.19 5.42
CA VAL A 102 8.88 3.42 4.57
C VAL A 102 8.25 3.22 3.20
N THR A 103 9.07 2.98 2.17
CA THR A 103 8.51 2.53 0.88
C THR A 103 8.04 1.08 0.99
N PRO A 104 7.01 0.68 0.22
CA PRO A 104 6.56 -0.70 0.17
C PRO A 104 7.70 -1.67 -0.16
N GLU A 105 8.55 -1.30 -1.11
CA GLU A 105 9.69 -2.12 -1.53
C GLU A 105 10.63 -2.45 -0.35
N HIS A 106 10.99 -1.45 0.45
CA HIS A 106 11.87 -1.64 1.61
C HIS A 106 11.17 -2.38 2.75
N TYR A 107 9.88 -2.12 2.98
CA TYR A 107 9.10 -2.85 3.97
C TYR A 107 9.03 -4.34 3.62
N PHE A 108 8.68 -4.67 2.37
CA PHE A 108 8.52 -6.05 1.94
C PHE A 108 9.85 -6.79 1.91
N ARG A 109 10.92 -6.16 1.43
CA ARG A 109 12.25 -6.81 1.37
C ARG A 109 12.71 -7.29 2.75
N GLU A 110 12.55 -6.43 3.77
CA GLU A 110 13.00 -6.76 5.12
C GLU A 110 12.00 -7.64 5.88
N ASN A 111 10.69 -7.42 5.73
CA ASN A 111 9.69 -8.23 6.45
C ASN A 111 9.39 -9.59 5.81
N ILE A 112 9.51 -9.75 4.49
CA ILE A 112 9.31 -11.07 3.83
C ILE A 112 10.46 -12.02 4.15
N ALA A 113 11.66 -11.52 4.51
CA ALA A 113 12.73 -12.38 5.02
C ALA A 113 12.33 -13.13 6.31
N GLY A 114 11.35 -12.62 7.07
CA GLY A 114 10.75 -13.31 8.22
C GLY A 114 9.60 -14.27 7.87
N VAL A 115 8.98 -14.12 6.70
CA VAL A 115 8.03 -15.09 6.16
C VAL A 115 8.82 -16.11 5.37
N ALA A 116 9.46 -17.04 6.08
CA ALA A 116 9.97 -18.25 5.44
C ALA A 116 8.83 -18.82 4.59
N ARG A 117 8.97 -18.79 3.25
CA ARG A 117 8.14 -19.61 2.37
C ARG A 117 8.21 -21.01 2.99
N PRO A 118 7.10 -21.64 3.41
CA PRO A 118 7.19 -22.97 3.99
C PRO A 118 7.94 -23.81 2.98
N THR A 119 9.16 -24.20 3.32
CA THR A 119 9.90 -25.16 2.50
C THR A 119 8.97 -26.35 2.43
N ARG A 120 8.67 -26.82 1.21
CA ARG A 120 7.91 -28.05 1.00
C ARG A 120 8.71 -29.21 1.58
N THR A 121 8.68 -29.35 2.89
CA THR A 121 9.29 -30.41 3.67
C THR A 121 8.51 -31.69 3.41
N ALA A 122 9.14 -32.85 3.59
CA ALA A 122 8.47 -34.14 3.44
C ALA A 122 7.20 -34.24 4.32
N ALA A 123 7.17 -33.54 5.46
CA ALA A 123 6.02 -33.46 6.37
C ALA A 123 4.83 -32.63 5.84
N THR A 124 5.05 -31.71 4.90
CA THR A 124 3.98 -30.92 4.23
C THR A 124 3.64 -31.44 2.83
N ARG A 125 4.39 -32.44 2.32
CA ARG A 125 3.91 -33.24 1.19
C ARG A 125 2.77 -34.12 1.69
N ARG A 126 1.58 -34.00 1.09
CA ARG A 126 0.55 -35.04 1.24
C ARG A 126 1.18 -36.38 0.85
N PRO A 127 1.23 -37.39 1.74
CA PRO A 127 1.75 -38.70 1.40
C PRO A 127 0.79 -39.31 0.38
N SER A 128 1.19 -39.25 -0.89
CA SER A 128 0.41 -39.82 -1.96
C SER A 128 0.85 -41.26 -2.15
N ILE A 129 0.15 -42.19 -1.51
CA ILE A 129 0.27 -43.59 -1.89
C ILE A 129 -0.15 -43.72 -3.36
N ASP A 130 0.49 -44.64 -4.09
CA ASP A 130 0.02 -44.97 -5.43
C ASP A 130 -1.40 -45.53 -5.33
N ALA A 131 -2.27 -45.24 -6.30
CA ALA A 131 -3.65 -45.74 -6.28
C ALA A 131 -3.71 -47.28 -6.20
N ALA A 132 -2.67 -47.97 -6.68
CA ALA A 132 -2.52 -49.41 -6.60
C ALA A 132 -2.18 -49.94 -5.18
N THR A 133 -1.73 -49.07 -4.28
CA THR A 133 -1.42 -49.42 -2.88
C THR A 133 -2.66 -49.36 -2.00
N CYS A 134 -3.68 -48.58 -2.38
CA CYS A 134 -4.95 -48.57 -1.66
C CYS A 134 -5.75 -49.83 -2.04
N PRO A 135 -6.22 -50.65 -1.09
CA PRO A 135 -7.04 -51.84 -1.38
C PRO A 135 -8.45 -51.48 -1.89
N HIS A 136 -8.82 -50.20 -1.86
CA HIS A 136 -10.13 -49.70 -2.28
C HIS A 136 -10.06 -49.11 -3.68
N SER A 137 -11.06 -49.43 -4.52
CA SER A 137 -11.12 -48.98 -5.92
C SER A 137 -11.89 -47.68 -6.14
N LYS A 138 -12.56 -47.14 -5.11
CA LYS A 138 -13.45 -45.97 -5.25
C LYS A 138 -12.69 -44.66 -5.04
N ILE A 139 -12.45 -43.94 -6.12
CA ILE A 139 -11.63 -42.72 -6.13
C ILE A 139 -12.48 -41.51 -6.54
N ILE A 140 -12.39 -40.43 -5.78
CA ILE A 140 -13.00 -39.13 -6.06
C ILE A 140 -11.91 -38.21 -6.61
N GLU A 141 -12.20 -37.50 -7.70
CA GLU A 141 -11.28 -36.56 -8.34
C GLU A 141 -11.74 -35.12 -8.09
N HIS A 142 -10.83 -34.29 -7.60
CA HIS A 142 -11.06 -32.87 -7.35
C HIS A 142 -10.18 -32.05 -8.32
N PRO A 143 -10.78 -31.25 -9.22
CA PRO A 143 -10.03 -30.43 -10.15
C PRO A 143 -9.28 -29.32 -9.42
N THR A 144 -8.02 -29.11 -9.80
CA THR A 144 -7.23 -27.95 -9.36
C THR A 144 -7.11 -26.94 -10.49
N HIS A 145 -6.90 -25.67 -10.12
CA HIS A 145 -6.70 -24.59 -11.09
C HIS A 145 -5.43 -24.78 -11.93
N ASP A 146 -4.45 -25.55 -11.44
CA ASP A 146 -3.17 -25.80 -12.11
C ASP A 146 -3.23 -26.92 -13.19
N GLY A 147 -4.42 -27.42 -13.52
CA GLY A 147 -4.58 -28.49 -14.53
C GLY A 147 -4.23 -29.89 -14.01
N TYR A 148 -4.28 -30.09 -12.69
CA TYR A 148 -4.13 -31.40 -12.05
C TYR A 148 -5.45 -31.84 -11.40
N LEU A 149 -5.59 -33.15 -11.20
CA LEU A 149 -6.69 -33.75 -10.46
C LEU A 149 -6.12 -34.31 -9.15
N ASN A 150 -6.53 -33.72 -8.03
CA ASN A 150 -6.30 -34.32 -6.72
C ASN A 150 -7.22 -35.52 -6.58
N ARG A 151 -6.71 -36.62 -6.02
CA ARG A 151 -7.45 -37.88 -5.91
C ARG A 151 -7.58 -38.27 -4.45
N GLU A 152 -8.78 -38.62 -4.04
CA GLU A 152 -9.07 -39.09 -2.69
C GLU A 152 -9.78 -40.45 -2.77
N CYS A 153 -9.40 -41.38 -1.90
CA CYS A 153 -10.14 -42.61 -1.75
C CYS A 153 -11.41 -42.37 -0.93
N ALA A 154 -12.57 -42.56 -1.53
CA ALA A 154 -13.85 -42.34 -0.85
C ALA A 154 -14.10 -43.29 0.34
N ALA A 155 -13.40 -44.43 0.37
CA ALA A 155 -13.62 -45.49 1.35
C ALA A 155 -12.78 -45.29 2.62
N CYS A 156 -11.52 -44.84 2.50
CA CYS A 156 -10.63 -44.63 3.64
C CYS A 156 -10.25 -43.15 3.89
N GLY A 157 -10.67 -42.23 3.02
CA GLY A 157 -10.36 -40.80 3.13
C GLY A 157 -8.90 -40.45 2.85
N GLU A 158 -8.13 -41.41 2.30
CA GLU A 158 -6.70 -41.23 2.07
C GLU A 158 -6.44 -40.54 0.72
N TRP A 159 -5.51 -39.60 0.72
CA TRP A 159 -5.14 -38.84 -0.49
C TRP A 159 -4.17 -39.63 -1.35
N LEU A 160 -4.55 -39.85 -2.62
CA LEU A 160 -3.77 -40.59 -3.62
C LEU A 160 -2.92 -39.65 -4.46
N ARG A 161 -1.97 -40.21 -5.24
CA ARG A 161 -1.18 -39.43 -6.21
C ARG A 161 -2.05 -38.65 -7.17
N CYS A 162 -1.86 -37.33 -7.18
CA CYS A 162 -2.47 -36.44 -8.15
C CYS A 162 -2.05 -36.87 -9.57
N ARG A 163 -2.99 -36.83 -10.50
CA ARG A 163 -2.75 -37.07 -11.93
C ARG A 163 -2.92 -35.76 -12.69
N LYS A 164 -2.29 -35.63 -13.85
CA LYS A 164 -2.56 -34.50 -14.75
C LYS A 164 -4.00 -34.65 -15.27
N ALA A 165 -4.75 -33.56 -15.36
CA ALA A 165 -6.02 -33.61 -16.06
C ALA A 165 -5.72 -33.89 -17.54
N ASP A 166 -6.22 -35.00 -18.07
CA ASP A 166 -6.07 -35.30 -19.48
C ASP A 166 -6.75 -34.16 -20.27
N GLN A 167 -5.99 -33.45 -21.10
CA GLN A 167 -6.56 -32.43 -22.01
C GLN A 167 -7.48 -33.20 -22.94
N LYS A 168 -8.80 -33.07 -22.74
CA LYS A 168 -9.77 -33.62 -23.68
C LYS A 168 -9.57 -32.88 -25.00
N ASP A 169 -8.95 -33.56 -25.97
CA ASP A 169 -8.97 -33.15 -27.37
C ASP A 169 -10.41 -32.85 -27.75
N THR A 170 -10.71 -31.56 -27.87
CA THR A 170 -11.99 -31.07 -28.35
C THR A 170 -11.91 -31.13 -29.87
N SER A 171 -12.19 -32.30 -30.43
CA SER A 171 -12.51 -32.46 -31.85
C SER A 171 -13.96 -32.92 -31.98
N GLN A 172 -14.83 -31.96 -32.28
CA GLN A 172 -16.05 -32.16 -33.08
C GLN A 172 -16.21 -30.95 -33.98
#